data_AF-A0A6P0RKU8-F1
#
_entry.id   AF-A0A6P0RKU8-F1
#
_cell.length_a   1.000
_cell.length_b   1.000
_cell.length_c   1.000
_cell.angle_alpha   90.00
_cell.angle_beta   90.00
_cell.angle_gamma   90.00
#
_symmetry.space_group_name_H-M   'P 1'
#
loop_
_entity.id
_entity.type
_entity.pdbx_description
1 polymer ?
#
loop_
_entity_poly.entity_id
_entity_poly.type
_entity_poly.pdbx_seq_one_letter_code
_entity_poly.pdbx_strand_id
1 'polypeptide(L)'
;MAKVSMTMKDIFHQRAVPIIENFLATEGLFEDLERDEMVEVIFDTFLRNCSPEELQEMAEEILSDRIRRILGGQVLYGLISDFTPEEMEEFDAAVRDMRKMW
;
A
#
# COMPACT_ATOMS: atom_id res chain seq x y z
N MET A 1 29.49 -11.20 20.94
CA MET A 1 28.04 -10.93 20.98
C MET A 1 27.48 -11.29 19.61
N ALA A 2 26.51 -12.20 19.52
CA ALA A 2 25.87 -12.51 18.24
C ALA A 2 25.02 -11.31 17.81
N LYS A 3 25.21 -10.80 16.60
CA LYS A 3 24.32 -9.79 16.00
C LYS A 3 22.98 -10.48 15.76
N VAL A 4 21.96 -10.15 16.55
CA VAL A 4 20.60 -10.63 16.28
C VAL A 4 20.18 -10.00 14.95
N SER A 5 20.07 -10.83 13.91
CA SER A 5 19.46 -10.44 12.64
C SER A 5 17.95 -10.38 12.87
N MET A 6 17.35 -9.22 12.63
CA MET A 6 15.91 -9.06 12.69
C MET A 6 15.26 -9.74 11.48
N THR A 7 14.09 -10.35 11.69
CA THR A 7 13.32 -10.94 10.58
C THR A 7 12.60 -9.86 9.78
N MET A 8 12.16 -10.17 8.56
CA MET A 8 11.32 -9.28 7.74
C MET A 8 10.11 -8.76 8.53
N LYS A 9 9.47 -9.64 9.29
CA LYS A 9 8.30 -9.31 10.11
C LYS A 9 8.64 -8.31 11.21
N ASP A 10 9.77 -8.50 11.89
CA ASP A 10 10.21 -7.57 12.95
C ASP A 10 10.51 -6.18 12.38
N ILE A 11 11.22 -6.12 11.26
CA ILE A 11 11.57 -4.88 10.57
C ILE A 11 10.31 -4.16 10.10
N PHE A 12 9.38 -4.90 9.48
CA PHE A 12 8.11 -4.36 9.02
C PHE A 12 7.27 -3.77 10.16
N HIS A 13 7.13 -4.50 11.27
CA HIS A 13 6.39 -4.00 12.43
C HIS A 13 7.03 -2.75 13.04
N GLN A 14 8.36 -2.67 13.07
CA GLN A 14 9.04 -1.49 13.62
C GLN A 14 8.99 -0.27 12.71
N ARG A 15 9.03 -0.47 11.39
CA ARG A 15 9.18 0.63 10.42
C ARG A 15 7.88 1.00 9.71
N ALA A 16 7.16 0.02 9.18
CA ALA A 16 6.03 0.26 8.29
C ALA A 16 4.71 0.43 9.05
N VAL A 17 4.45 -0.38 10.08
CA VAL A 17 3.18 -0.33 10.82
C VAL A 17 2.89 1.06 11.41
N PRO A 18 3.83 1.77 12.05
CA PRO A 18 3.57 3.13 12.56
C PRO A 18 3.18 4.12 11.46
N ILE A 19 3.76 3.97 10.27
CA ILE A 19 3.45 4.83 9.11
C ILE A 19 2.04 4.53 8.59
N ILE A 20 1.67 3.25 8.49
CA ILE A 20 0.32 2.82 8.12
C ILE A 20 -0.70 3.41 9.10
N GLU A 21 -0.48 3.22 10.41
CA GLU A 21 -1.36 3.73 11.46
C GLU A 21 -1.48 5.25 11.41
N ASN A 22 -0.37 5.96 11.17
CA ASN A 22 -0.41 7.41 11.01
C ASN A 22 -1.27 7.85 9.81
N PHE A 23 -1.13 7.19 8.66
CA PHE A 23 -1.94 7.51 7.48
C PHE A 23 -3.43 7.23 7.70
N LEU A 24 -3.77 6.06 8.26
CA LEU A 24 -5.16 5.71 8.57
C LEU A 24 -5.79 6.68 9.59
N ALA A 25 -5.00 7.20 10.54
CA ALA A 25 -5.50 8.09 11.58
C ALA A 25 -5.60 9.57 11.17
N THR A 26 -4.77 10.02 10.22
CA THR A 26 -4.61 11.46 9.93
C THR A 26 -5.12 11.88 8.55
N GLU A 27 -5.35 10.94 7.64
CA GLU A 27 -5.75 11.25 6.27
C GLU A 27 -7.13 10.67 5.96
N GLY A 28 -8.13 11.54 5.85
CA GLY A 28 -9.52 11.13 5.57
C GLY A 28 -9.68 10.33 4.27
N LEU A 29 -8.73 10.41 3.33
CA LEU A 29 -8.72 9.55 2.13
C LEU A 29 -8.68 8.05 2.47
N PHE A 30 -8.13 7.69 3.62
CA PHE A 30 -7.91 6.30 4.03
C PHE A 30 -8.83 5.85 5.17
N GLU A 31 -9.83 6.65 5.54
CA GLU A 31 -10.66 6.42 6.74
C GLU A 31 -11.47 5.12 6.70
N ASP A 32 -11.86 4.68 5.50
CA ASP A 32 -12.66 3.47 5.28
C ASP A 32 -11.82 2.18 5.16
N LEU A 33 -10.48 2.28 5.18
CA LEU A 33 -9.61 1.11 5.08
C LEU A 33 -9.49 0.40 6.43
N GLU A 34 -9.64 -0.93 6.43
CA GLU A 34 -9.46 -1.75 7.63
C GLU A 34 -7.96 -1.93 7.96
N ARG A 35 -7.58 -1.62 9.20
CA ARG A 35 -6.19 -1.52 9.62
C ARG A 35 -5.44 -2.85 9.52
N ASP A 36 -6.01 -3.94 10.01
CA ASP A 36 -5.34 -5.24 10.03
C ASP A 36 -5.18 -5.80 8.61
N GLU A 37 -6.18 -5.61 7.76
CA GLU A 37 -6.12 -5.94 6.33
C GLU A 37 -5.03 -5.13 5.63
N MET A 38 -4.94 -3.82 5.85
CA MET A 38 -3.89 -2.99 5.23
C MET A 38 -2.50 -3.40 5.68
N VAL A 39 -2.34 -3.72 6.97
CA VAL A 39 -1.07 -4.22 7.50
C VAL A 39 -0.67 -5.54 6.83
N GLU A 40 -1.61 -6.46 6.62
CA GLU A 40 -1.37 -7.73 5.92
C GLU A 40 -1.03 -7.52 4.44
N VAL A 41 -1.85 -6.77 3.70
CA VAL A 41 -1.65 -6.47 2.27
C VAL A 41 -0.30 -5.82 2.03
N ILE A 42 0.06 -4.83 2.84
CA ILE A 42 1.32 -4.11 2.70
C ILE A 42 2.48 -5.04 3.09
N PHE A 43 2.36 -5.82 4.17
CA PHE A 43 3.39 -6.80 4.53
C PHE A 43 3.65 -7.80 3.40
N ASP A 44 2.59 -8.38 2.83
CA ASP A 44 2.67 -9.30 1.70
C ASP A 44 3.30 -8.66 0.47
N THR A 45 2.98 -7.39 0.21
CA THR A 45 3.57 -6.62 -0.89
C THR A 45 5.08 -6.45 -0.70
N PHE A 46 5.53 -6.09 0.51
CA PHE A 46 6.96 -5.98 0.80
C PHE A 46 7.65 -7.34 0.80
N LEU A 47 7.03 -8.39 1.35
CA LEU A 47 7.58 -9.75 1.36
C LEU A 47 7.89 -10.28 -0.05
N ARG A 48 7.05 -9.94 -1.04
CA ARG A 48 7.22 -10.38 -2.44
C ARG A 48 8.21 -9.54 -3.24
N ASN A 49 8.45 -8.27 -2.84
CA ASN A 49 9.14 -7.29 -3.68
C ASN A 49 10.36 -6.65 -3.01
N CYS A 50 10.70 -7.03 -1.78
CA CYS A 50 11.75 -6.41 -0.98
C CYS A 50 12.39 -7.47 -0.07
N SER A 51 13.72 -7.42 0.03
CA SER A 51 14.46 -8.15 1.06
C SER A 51 14.36 -7.47 2.43
N PRO A 52 14.64 -8.19 3.53
CA PRO A 52 14.70 -7.60 4.87
C PRO A 52 15.70 -6.45 4.97
N GLU A 53 16.89 -6.60 4.37
CA GLU A 53 17.93 -5.58 4.35
C GLU A 53 17.49 -4.32 3.60
N GLU A 54 16.87 -4.48 2.43
CA GLU A 54 16.31 -3.35 1.68
C GLU A 54 15.22 -2.63 2.48
N LEU A 55 14.32 -3.37 3.15
CA LEU A 55 13.31 -2.74 4.00
C LEU A 55 13.92 -2.06 5.23
N GLN A 56 15.02 -2.58 5.77
CA GLN A 56 15.71 -1.99 6.92
C GLN A 56 16.46 -0.70 6.55
N GLU A 57 17.06 -0.65 5.36
CA GLU A 57 17.89 0.46 4.91
C GLU A 57 17.11 1.53 4.11
N MET A 58 15.89 1.21 3.68
CA MET A 58 15.02 2.13 2.94
C MET A 58 14.85 3.45 3.68
N ALA A 59 15.01 4.58 3.00
CA ALA A 59 14.76 5.87 3.60
C ALA A 59 13.27 6.04 3.97
N GLU A 60 12.99 6.76 5.06
CA GLU A 60 11.65 6.85 5.65
C GLU A 60 10.64 7.51 4.70
N GLU A 61 11.07 8.52 3.94
CA GLU A 61 10.26 9.19 2.92
C GLU A 61 9.88 8.24 1.79
N ILE A 62 10.81 7.38 1.35
CA ILE A 62 10.56 6.39 0.30
C ILE A 62 9.62 5.29 0.81
N LEU A 63 9.81 4.84 2.06
CA LEU A 63 8.93 3.87 2.69
C LEU A 63 7.51 4.44 2.83
N SER A 64 7.39 5.68 3.29
CA SER A 64 6.11 6.39 3.43
C SER A 64 5.40 6.54 2.09
N ASP A 65 6.11 6.97 1.04
CA ASP A 65 5.54 7.09 -0.30
C ASP A 65 5.06 5.75 -0.86
N ARG A 66 5.83 4.67 -0.64
CA ARG A 66 5.41 3.33 -1.08
C ARG A 66 4.15 2.87 -0.36
N ILE A 67 4.10 3.00 0.96
CA ILE A 67 2.94 2.66 1.78
C ILE A 67 1.72 3.46 1.29
N ARG A 68 1.85 4.78 1.13
CA ARG A 68 0.78 5.67 0.67
C ARG A 68 0.23 5.25 -0.69
N ARG A 69 1.08 4.87 -1.64
CA ARG A 69 0.67 4.39 -2.97
C ARG A 69 -0.13 3.09 -2.89
N ILE A 70 0.27 2.17 -2.02
CA ILE A 70 -0.48 0.92 -1.81
C ILE A 70 -1.85 1.21 -1.21
N LEU A 71 -1.92 2.04 -0.16
CA LEU A 71 -3.19 2.47 0.44
C LEU A 71 -4.10 3.16 -0.58
N GLY A 72 -3.57 4.08 -1.38
CA GLY A 72 -4.35 4.74 -2.45
C GLY A 72 -4.85 3.76 -3.52
N GLY A 73 -4.08 2.71 -3.81
CA GLY A 73 -4.52 1.60 -4.66
C GLY A 73 -5.69 0.82 -4.06
N GLN A 74 -5.71 0.62 -2.74
CA GLN A 74 -6.80 -0.05 -2.03
C GLN A 74 -8.07 0.82 -1.99
N VAL A 75 -7.94 2.13 -1.79
CA VAL A 75 -9.07 3.06 -1.93
C VAL A 75 -9.67 2.98 -3.32
N LEU A 76 -8.84 3.04 -4.35
CA LEU A 76 -9.30 2.94 -5.74
C LEU A 76 -9.94 1.58 -6.02
N TYR A 77 -9.40 0.48 -5.48
CA TYR A 77 -9.98 -0.85 -5.61
C TYR A 77 -11.37 -0.91 -4.99
N GLY A 78 -11.56 -0.37 -3.77
CA GLY A 78 -12.87 -0.27 -3.13
C GLY A 78 -13.87 0.49 -3.98
N LEU A 79 -13.50 1.69 -4.46
CA LEU A 79 -14.35 2.49 -5.33
C LEU A 79 -14.75 1.77 -6.62
N ILE A 80 -13.79 1.12 -7.28
CA ILE A 80 -14.05 0.37 -8.52
C ILE A 80 -14.88 -0.89 -8.22
N SER A 81 -14.70 -1.52 -7.06
CA SER A 81 -15.45 -2.73 -6.70
C SER A 81 -16.94 -2.49 -6.50
N ASP A 82 -17.33 -1.24 -6.22
CA ASP A 82 -18.73 -0.81 -6.10
C ASP A 82 -19.40 -0.54 -7.46
N PHE A 83 -18.65 -0.52 -8.56
CA PHE A 83 -19.20 -0.22 -9.88
C PHE A 83 -20.12 -1.34 -10.35
N THR A 84 -21.24 -0.93 -10.94
CA THR A 84 -22.06 -1.82 -11.76
C THR A 84 -21.31 -2.27 -13.02
N PRO A 85 -21.75 -3.35 -13.70
CA PRO A 85 -21.15 -3.76 -14.96
C PRO A 85 -21.12 -2.65 -16.03
N GLU A 86 -22.15 -1.80 -16.08
CA GLU A 86 -22.23 -0.66 -17.03
C GLU A 86 -21.18 0.41 -16.69
N GLU A 87 -21.06 0.79 -15.42
CA GLU A 87 -20.04 1.76 -14.97
C GLU A 87 -18.60 1.25 -15.17
N MET A 88 -18.38 -0.06 -15.01
CA MET A 88 -17.09 -0.69 -15.35
C MET A 88 -16.76 -0.60 -16.85
N GLU A 89 -17.75 -0.80 -17.74
CA GLU A 89 -17.56 -0.66 -19.18
C GLU A 89 -17.22 0.79 -19.56
N GLU A 90 -17.87 1.78 -18.96
CA GLU A 90 -17.56 3.20 -19.16
C GLU A 90 -16.15 3.56 -18.67
N PHE A 91 -15.78 3.08 -17.48
CA PHE A 91 -14.45 3.28 -16.92
C PHE A 91 -13.36 2.67 -17.83
N ASP A 92 -13.55 1.43 -18.29
CA ASP A 92 -12.63 0.75 -19.19
C ASP A 92 -12.46 1.50 -20.52
N ALA A 93 -13.54 2.06 -21.06
CA ALA A 93 -13.52 2.90 -22.25
C ALA A 93 -12.69 4.18 -22.02
N ALA A 94 -12.93 4.89 -20.91
CA ALA A 94 -12.21 6.10 -20.55
C ALA A 94 -10.70 5.84 -20.35
N VAL A 95 -10.34 4.76 -19.65
CA VAL A 95 -8.94 4.36 -19.44
C VAL A 95 -8.26 3.98 -20.76
N ARG A 96 -8.99 3.32 -21.67
CA ARG A 96 -8.47 2.98 -23.01
C ARG A 96 -8.17 4.25 -23.83
N ASP A 97 -9.01 5.27 -23.73
CA ASP A 97 -8.81 6.52 -24.45
C ASP A 97 -7.70 7.38 -23.86
N MET A 98 -7.56 7.44 -22.53
CA MET A 98 -6.41 8.07 -21.87
C MET A 98 -5.07 7.50 -22.36
N ARG A 99 -4.97 6.18 -22.52
CA ARG A 99 -3.75 5.50 -23.01
C ARG A 99 -3.36 5.86 -24.44
N LYS A 100 -4.27 6.40 -25.25
CA LYS A 100 -3.99 6.84 -26.63
C LYS A 100 -3.46 8.27 -26.71
N MET A 101 -3.53 9.02 -25.61
CA MET A 101 -3.13 10.44 -25.57
C MET A 101 -1.63 10.65 -25.28
N TRP A 102 -0.90 9.59 -24.94
CA TRP A 102 0.52 9.58 -24.59
C TRP A 102 1.25 8.58 -25.51
#